data_AF-A0A2K5L9T1-F1
#
_entry.id   AF-A0A2K5L9T1-F1
#
_cell.length_a   1.000
_cell.length_b   1.000
_cell.length_c   1.000
_cell.angle_alpha   90.00
_cell.angle_beta   90.00
_cell.angle_gamma   90.00
#
_symmetry.space_group_name_H-M   'P 1'
#
loop_
_entity.id
_entity.type
_entity.pdbx_description
1 polymer ?
#
loop_
_entity_poly.entity_id
_entity_poly.type
_entity_poly.pdbx_seq_one_letter_code
_entity_poly.pdbx_strand_id
1 'polypeptide(L)'
;YLSKNLWYSGQVQWLTPVIPALREIKTGRSLESRNSSLGNIARPLSLQKNMKISKDLRKQVAPLLKSFQGEIDALSKRSKEAEAAFLNVYKRLIDVPEVTIKALKEKIREYEQTLKNQAETIALEKEQKLQNDFAEKERKLQETQMSTTSKLEEAEHKVQSLQTALEKTRTELFDLKTKYDEETTAKADEIEMIMTDLERANQRAEVAQREAETLREQLSSANHSLQLASQIQKAPDVEQAIEVLTRSSLEVELAAKEREIAQLVEDVQRLQASLTKLRENSASQISQLEQQLSAKNSTLKQLEEKLKGQADYEEVKKELNILKSMEFAPSEGAGTQDAAKPLEVLLMEKNRSLQSENAALRISNSDLSGRLVGLHACEVHPAICLGHGAAEHRLEKIPEPIKEATALFYGPAAPASGALPEGQVDSLLSIISSQRERFRARNQELEANTPPGPAHAPQALQSELDSLRADNIEIKFLHELHPCRGSSSDDTELRYSSQYEERLDPFSSFSKRERQRKYLSLSPWDKATLSMGRLVLSNKMARTIGFFYTLFLHCLVFLVLYKLAWSESVERDCATFCAKKFADHLHKFHENDNGAAAGDLWQ
;
A
#
# COMPACT_ATOMS: atom_id res chain seq x y z
N TYR A 1 2.26 44.59 -8.78
CA TYR A 1 3.13 45.78 -8.86
C TYR A 1 2.46 47.02 -9.46
N LEU A 2 1.52 46.92 -10.41
CA LEU A 2 0.82 48.09 -10.98
C LEU A 2 -0.27 48.73 -10.09
N SER A 3 -0.85 48.00 -9.12
CA SER A 3 -1.90 48.54 -8.24
C SER A 3 -1.38 49.39 -7.07
N LYS A 4 -0.12 49.19 -6.63
CA LYS A 4 0.49 49.97 -5.54
C LYS A 4 0.92 51.38 -5.96
N ASN A 5 1.27 51.59 -7.23
CA ASN A 5 1.75 52.89 -7.73
C ASN A 5 0.63 53.89 -8.04
N LEU A 6 -0.58 53.42 -8.39
CA LEU A 6 -1.73 54.32 -8.61
C LEU A 6 -2.28 54.89 -7.29
N TRP A 7 -2.23 54.12 -6.20
CA TRP A 7 -2.70 54.56 -4.89
C TRP A 7 -1.80 55.63 -4.25
N TYR A 8 -0.47 55.53 -4.43
CA TYR A 8 0.46 56.53 -3.92
C TYR A 8 0.45 57.85 -4.71
N SER A 9 0.26 57.80 -6.03
CA SER A 9 0.24 59.00 -6.88
C SER A 9 -1.01 59.88 -6.66
N GLY A 10 -2.18 59.26 -6.48
CA GLY A 10 -3.44 59.97 -6.23
C GLY A 10 -3.54 60.64 -4.85
N GLN A 11 -2.90 60.06 -3.83
CA GLN A 11 -2.92 60.60 -2.46
C GLN A 11 -1.98 61.81 -2.29
N VAL A 12 -0.88 61.85 -3.05
CA VAL A 12 0.15 62.91 -2.95
C VAL A 12 -0.29 64.22 -3.61
N GLN A 13 -1.12 64.17 -4.66
CA GLN A 13 -1.62 65.37 -5.36
C GLN A 13 -2.65 66.18 -4.55
N TRP A 14 -3.42 65.55 -3.65
CA TRP A 14 -4.36 66.26 -2.77
C TRP A 14 -3.70 66.81 -1.49
N LEU A 15 -2.55 66.26 -1.09
CA LEU A 15 -1.81 66.69 0.10
C LEU A 15 -0.77 67.78 -0.18
N THR A 16 -0.45 68.06 -1.45
CA THR A 16 0.55 69.07 -1.84
C THR A 16 0.25 70.49 -1.33
N PRO A 17 -1.02 70.96 -1.25
CA PRO A 17 -1.33 72.28 -0.69
C PRO A 17 -1.44 72.30 0.85
N VAL A 18 -1.64 71.14 1.48
CA VAL A 18 -2.01 71.04 2.92
C VAL A 18 -0.78 70.97 3.82
N ILE A 19 0.33 70.42 3.33
CA ILE A 19 1.59 70.28 4.09
C ILE A 19 2.28 71.64 4.34
N PRO A 20 2.33 72.61 3.39
CA PRO A 20 2.83 73.96 3.67
C PRO A 20 1.98 74.71 4.71
N ALA A 21 0.64 74.55 4.67
CA ALA A 21 -0.28 75.21 5.60
C ALA A 21 -0.13 74.71 7.05
N LEU A 22 0.14 73.41 7.23
CA LEU A 22 0.42 72.81 8.55
C LEU A 22 1.79 73.19 9.12
N ARG A 23 2.78 73.48 8.25
CA ARG A 23 4.11 73.96 8.66
C ARG A 23 4.06 75.40 9.20
N GLU A 24 3.20 76.25 8.63
CA GLU A 24 3.07 77.66 9.06
C GLU A 24 2.31 77.83 10.38
N ILE A 25 1.30 76.98 10.65
CA ILE A 25 0.52 77.01 11.90
C ILE A 25 1.41 76.68 13.12
N LYS A 26 2.44 75.83 12.95
CA LYS A 26 3.41 75.50 14.00
C LYS A 26 4.46 76.61 14.25
N THR A 27 4.52 77.64 13.40
CA THR A 27 5.46 78.79 13.51
C THR A 27 4.82 80.07 14.05
N GLY A 28 3.58 80.03 14.53
CA GLY A 28 2.99 81.12 15.32
C GLY A 28 2.73 82.43 14.57
N ARG A 29 2.52 82.42 13.24
CA ARG A 29 2.06 83.61 12.50
C ARG A 29 0.53 83.69 12.50
N SER A 30 0.01 84.82 13.00
CA SER A 30 -1.42 85.11 13.17
C SER A 30 -2.23 84.95 11.87
N LEU A 31 -3.43 84.38 12.04
CA LEU A 31 -4.50 84.22 11.05
C LEU A 31 -5.18 85.54 10.64
N GLU A 32 -4.70 86.72 11.04
CA GLU A 32 -5.27 88.00 10.57
C GLU A 32 -4.97 88.32 9.10
N SER A 33 -3.82 87.90 8.56
CA SER A 33 -3.35 88.39 7.24
C SER A 33 -3.98 87.66 6.04
N ARG A 34 -4.55 86.46 6.24
CA ARG A 34 -5.16 85.68 5.13
C ARG A 34 -6.64 85.99 4.89
N ASN A 35 -7.36 86.58 5.84
CA ASN A 35 -8.68 87.15 5.55
C ASN A 35 -8.57 88.36 4.61
N SER A 36 -7.46 89.10 4.67
CA SER A 36 -7.16 90.19 3.73
C SER A 36 -6.81 89.69 2.33
N SER A 37 -6.17 88.52 2.22
CA SER A 37 -5.75 87.95 0.93
C SER A 37 -6.88 87.19 0.20
N LEU A 38 -7.81 86.55 0.91
CA LEU A 38 -9.00 85.93 0.29
C LEU A 38 -10.03 86.97 -0.15
N GLY A 39 -10.11 88.12 0.53
CA GLY A 39 -10.89 89.28 0.07
C GLY A 39 -10.37 89.90 -1.24
N ASN A 40 -9.10 89.68 -1.59
CA ASN A 40 -8.51 90.19 -2.83
C ASN A 40 -8.67 89.26 -4.04
N ILE A 41 -9.11 88.01 -3.86
CA ILE A 41 -9.52 87.12 -4.97
C ILE A 41 -10.96 87.42 -5.41
N ALA A 42 -11.74 88.09 -4.55
CA ALA A 42 -13.10 88.56 -4.85
C ALA A 42 -13.17 89.99 -5.41
N ARG A 43 -12.03 90.56 -5.86
CA ARG A 43 -12.03 91.85 -6.55
C ARG A 43 -12.06 91.60 -8.07
N PRO A 44 -13.14 91.94 -8.79
CA PRO A 44 -13.20 91.70 -10.23
C PRO A 44 -12.11 92.56 -10.88
N LEU A 45 -11.13 91.91 -11.52
CA LEU A 45 -10.23 92.60 -12.42
C LEU A 45 -11.08 93.38 -13.42
N SER A 46 -10.87 94.69 -13.45
CA SER A 46 -11.51 95.65 -14.31
C SER A 46 -11.13 95.42 -15.78
N LEU A 47 -11.71 94.39 -16.40
CA LEU A 47 -11.89 94.29 -17.84
C LEU A 47 -13.24 94.91 -18.19
N GLN A 48 -13.35 96.23 -18.02
CA GLN A 48 -14.39 96.98 -18.68
C GLN A 48 -13.80 97.58 -19.95
N LYS A 49 -14.17 96.99 -21.10
CA LYS A 49 -14.66 97.66 -22.33
C LYS A 49 -14.31 96.83 -23.57
N ASN A 50 -15.26 96.00 -24.00
CA ASN A 50 -15.80 95.95 -25.37
C ASN A 50 -16.39 94.58 -25.68
N MET A 51 -17.59 94.32 -25.15
CA MET A 51 -18.54 93.46 -25.86
C MET A 51 -19.94 93.95 -25.50
N LYS A 52 -20.62 94.57 -26.46
CA LYS A 52 -22.02 94.98 -26.33
C LYS A 52 -22.85 93.70 -26.39
N ILE A 53 -22.91 92.98 -25.27
CA ILE A 53 -23.73 91.79 -25.11
C ILE A 53 -25.19 92.23 -25.24
N SER A 54 -25.89 91.68 -26.25
CA SER A 54 -27.32 91.94 -26.48
C SER A 54 -28.11 91.68 -25.20
N LYS A 55 -29.15 92.48 -24.93
CA LYS A 55 -30.03 92.31 -23.76
C LYS A 55 -30.59 90.89 -23.67
N ASP A 56 -30.77 90.23 -24.82
CA ASP A 56 -31.28 88.86 -24.90
C ASP A 56 -30.26 87.81 -24.44
N LEU A 57 -28.97 87.97 -24.77
CA LEU A 57 -27.92 87.06 -24.30
C LEU A 57 -27.71 87.19 -22.79
N ARG A 58 -27.84 88.40 -22.23
CA ARG A 58 -27.79 88.61 -20.77
C ARG A 58 -28.97 87.94 -20.05
N LYS A 59 -30.17 87.96 -20.66
CA LYS A 59 -31.35 87.26 -20.12
C LYS A 59 -31.19 85.74 -20.17
N GLN A 60 -30.56 85.19 -21.19
CA GLN A 60 -30.31 83.75 -21.30
C GLN A 60 -29.20 83.25 -20.36
N VAL A 61 -28.12 84.03 -20.19
CA VAL A 61 -26.95 83.61 -19.39
C VAL A 61 -27.15 83.85 -17.89
N ALA A 62 -28.00 84.80 -17.48
CA ALA A 62 -28.29 85.08 -16.06
C ALA A 62 -28.85 83.86 -15.27
N PRO A 63 -29.85 83.10 -15.74
CA PRO A 63 -30.32 81.90 -15.04
C PRO A 63 -29.26 80.80 -15.02
N LEU A 64 -28.42 80.70 -16.06
CA LEU A 64 -27.32 79.73 -16.11
C LEU A 64 -26.23 80.05 -15.07
N LEU A 65 -25.82 81.32 -14.97
CA LEU A 65 -24.92 81.80 -13.91
C LEU A 65 -25.50 81.54 -12.52
N LYS A 66 -26.81 81.75 -12.34
CA LYS A 66 -27.49 81.49 -11.07
C LYS A 66 -27.54 79.99 -10.73
N SER A 67 -27.69 79.13 -11.75
CA SER A 67 -27.60 77.67 -11.59
C SER A 67 -26.19 77.23 -11.21
N PHE A 68 -25.16 77.72 -11.91
CA PHE A 68 -23.76 77.43 -11.58
C PHE A 68 -23.40 77.94 -10.17
N GLN A 69 -23.87 79.12 -9.78
CA GLN A 69 -23.68 79.63 -8.43
C GLN A 69 -24.36 78.73 -7.39
N GLY A 70 -25.60 78.29 -7.65
CA GLY A 70 -26.30 77.35 -6.76
C GLY A 70 -25.59 75.99 -6.64
N GLU A 71 -24.96 75.51 -7.71
CA GLU A 71 -24.18 74.27 -7.71
C GLU A 71 -22.83 74.42 -6.99
N ILE A 72 -22.16 75.57 -7.13
CA ILE A 72 -20.98 75.93 -6.34
C ILE A 72 -21.34 76.00 -4.85
N ASP A 73 -22.47 76.62 -4.50
CA ASP A 73 -22.92 76.74 -3.12
C ASP A 73 -23.28 75.36 -2.54
N ALA A 74 -23.93 74.50 -3.32
CA ALA A 74 -24.24 73.12 -2.94
C ALA A 74 -22.97 72.26 -2.77
N LEU A 75 -21.98 72.41 -3.65
CA LEU A 75 -20.68 71.74 -3.53
C LEU A 75 -19.94 72.22 -2.28
N SER A 76 -19.92 73.53 -2.03
CA SER A 76 -19.30 74.12 -0.85
C SER A 76 -19.97 73.65 0.44
N LYS A 77 -21.30 73.50 0.44
CA LYS A 77 -22.05 72.92 1.56
C LYS A 77 -21.65 71.47 1.83
N ARG A 78 -21.62 70.62 0.80
CA ARG A 78 -21.20 69.20 0.94
C ARG A 78 -19.75 69.08 1.40
N SER A 79 -18.85 69.95 0.94
CA SER A 79 -17.46 69.99 1.42
C SER A 79 -17.40 70.26 2.92
N LYS A 80 -18.14 71.26 3.39
CA LYS A 80 -18.20 71.60 4.82
C LYS A 80 -18.81 70.47 5.66
N GLU A 81 -19.83 69.79 5.15
CA GLU A 81 -20.44 68.63 5.81
C GLU A 81 -19.45 67.44 5.89
N ALA A 82 -18.71 67.17 4.81
CA ALA A 82 -17.68 66.13 4.79
C ALA A 82 -16.51 66.46 5.72
N GLU A 83 -16.05 67.71 5.75
CA GLU A 83 -15.04 68.21 6.68
C GLU A 83 -15.50 68.08 8.14
N ALA A 84 -16.76 68.43 8.42
CA ALA A 84 -17.34 68.27 9.75
C ALA A 84 -17.44 66.80 10.17
N ALA A 85 -17.83 65.90 9.25
CA ALA A 85 -17.87 64.46 9.50
C ALA A 85 -16.47 63.89 9.77
N PHE A 86 -15.47 64.28 8.98
CA PHE A 86 -14.08 63.89 9.18
C PHE A 86 -13.54 64.37 10.54
N LEU A 87 -13.77 65.64 10.90
CA LEU A 87 -13.36 66.18 12.19
C LEU A 87 -14.05 65.49 13.36
N ASN A 88 -15.32 65.10 13.23
CA ASN A 88 -16.02 64.33 14.24
C ASN A 88 -15.37 62.96 14.47
N VAL A 89 -15.06 62.23 13.39
CA VAL A 89 -14.36 60.95 13.48
C VAL A 89 -12.96 61.13 14.07
N TYR A 90 -12.21 62.13 13.61
CA TYR A 90 -10.86 62.43 14.11
C TYR A 90 -10.86 62.77 15.59
N LYS A 91 -11.82 63.59 16.04
CA LYS A 91 -11.99 63.94 17.45
C LYS A 91 -12.29 62.71 18.29
N ARG A 92 -13.24 61.86 17.85
CA ARG A 92 -13.55 60.60 18.54
C ARG A 92 -12.34 59.66 18.63
N LEU A 93 -11.47 59.66 17.63
CA LEU A 93 -10.28 58.81 17.59
C LEU A 93 -9.16 59.33 18.52
N ILE A 94 -9.00 60.65 18.64
CA ILE A 94 -8.07 61.28 19.60
C ILE A 94 -8.56 61.14 21.03
N ASP A 95 -9.87 61.26 21.25
CA ASP A 95 -10.50 61.18 22.56
C ASP A 95 -10.55 59.74 23.11
N VAL A 96 -10.09 58.73 22.34
CA VAL A 96 -9.94 57.35 22.85
C VAL A 96 -8.92 57.37 23.99
N PRO A 97 -9.30 56.95 25.22
CA PRO A 97 -8.40 56.97 26.35
C PRO A 97 -7.16 56.10 26.10
N GLU A 98 -5.99 56.62 26.47
CA GLU A 98 -4.73 55.89 26.36
C GLU A 98 -4.76 54.55 27.12
N VAL A 99 -5.57 54.46 28.19
CA VAL A 99 -5.84 53.22 28.94
C VAL A 99 -6.50 52.16 28.07
N THR A 100 -7.47 52.53 27.23
CA THR A 100 -8.14 51.60 26.30
C THR A 100 -7.18 51.11 25.23
N ILE A 101 -6.32 52.00 24.70
CA ILE A 101 -5.28 51.63 23.73
C ILE A 101 -4.27 50.67 24.36
N LYS A 102 -3.84 50.93 25.61
CA LYS A 102 -2.94 50.04 26.35
C LYS A 102 -3.58 48.67 26.62
N ALA A 103 -4.84 48.63 27.04
CA ALA A 103 -5.56 47.38 27.27
C ALA A 103 -5.73 46.55 25.98
N LEU A 104 -6.02 47.20 24.84
CA LEU A 104 -6.11 46.53 23.55
C LEU A 104 -4.76 45.98 23.09
N LYS A 105 -3.67 46.76 23.25
CA LYS A 105 -2.32 46.29 22.95
C LYS A 105 -1.91 45.10 23.81
N GLU A 106 -2.28 45.10 25.09
CA GLU A 106 -1.97 43.99 25.97
C GLU A 106 -2.77 42.73 25.60
N LYS A 107 -4.06 42.86 25.30
CA LYS A 107 -4.85 41.74 24.77
C LYS A 107 -4.26 41.18 23.47
N ILE A 108 -3.79 42.03 22.56
CA ILE A 108 -3.12 41.58 21.33
C ILE A 108 -1.86 40.77 21.68
N ARG A 109 -1.03 41.25 22.63
CA ARG A 109 0.15 40.50 23.09
C ARG A 109 -0.22 39.18 23.74
N GLU A 110 -1.25 39.14 24.57
CA GLU A 110 -1.74 37.91 25.21
C GLU A 110 -2.21 36.89 24.17
N TYR A 111 -2.97 37.32 23.15
CA TYR A 111 -3.39 36.46 22.05
C TYR A 111 -2.20 35.98 21.21
N GLU A 112 -1.26 36.87 20.88
CA GLU A 112 -0.03 36.50 20.17
C GLU A 112 0.81 35.48 20.96
N GLN A 113 0.94 35.67 22.27
CA GLN A 113 1.67 34.75 23.14
C GLN A 113 0.97 33.40 23.25
N THR A 114 -0.37 33.41 23.38
CA THR A 114 -1.16 32.17 23.43
C THR A 114 -1.03 31.39 22.12
N LEU A 115 -1.11 32.06 20.97
CA LEU A 115 -0.92 31.44 19.67
C LEU A 115 0.50 30.87 19.49
N LYS A 116 1.52 31.60 19.94
CA LYS A 116 2.92 31.11 19.93
C LYS A 116 3.08 29.86 20.79
N ASN A 117 2.58 29.89 22.03
CA ASN A 117 2.65 28.75 22.94
C ASN A 117 1.89 27.54 22.37
N GLN A 118 0.71 27.74 21.77
CA GLN A 118 -0.03 26.67 21.09
C GLN A 118 0.75 26.09 19.91
N ALA A 119 1.36 26.93 19.08
CA ALA A 119 2.18 26.49 17.96
C ALA A 119 3.42 25.70 18.43
N GLU A 120 4.06 26.15 19.51
CA GLU A 120 5.21 25.47 20.12
C GLU A 120 4.83 24.11 20.72
N THR A 121 3.72 24.02 21.46
CA THR A 121 3.21 22.74 21.98
C THR A 121 2.88 21.77 20.84
N ILE A 122 2.20 22.23 19.78
CA ILE A 122 1.89 21.39 18.63
C ILE A 122 3.18 20.93 17.93
N ALA A 123 4.18 21.81 17.80
CA ALA A 123 5.46 21.46 17.21
C ALA A 123 6.19 20.39 18.04
N LEU A 124 6.25 20.56 19.36
CA LEU A 124 6.90 19.63 20.28
C LEU A 124 6.20 18.27 20.32
N GLU A 125 4.87 18.24 20.30
CA GLU A 125 4.10 17.00 20.17
C GLU A 125 4.35 16.28 18.85
N LYS A 126 4.48 17.03 17.74
CA LYS A 126 4.80 16.46 16.42
C LYS A 126 6.23 15.92 16.37
N GLU A 127 7.17 16.64 16.95
CA GLU A 127 8.55 16.20 17.08
C GLU A 127 8.64 14.92 17.91
N GLN A 128 7.98 14.87 19.07
CA GLN A 128 7.95 13.68 19.92
C GLN A 128 7.29 12.48 19.21
N LYS A 129 6.20 12.69 18.47
CA LYS A 129 5.57 11.63 17.65
C LYS A 129 6.52 11.10 16.59
N LEU A 130 7.21 11.99 15.87
CA LEU A 130 8.22 11.58 14.89
C LEU A 130 9.36 10.79 15.54
N GLN A 131 9.87 11.25 16.68
CA GLN A 131 10.91 10.54 17.43
C GLN A 131 10.45 9.13 17.85
N ASN A 132 9.22 8.99 18.35
CA ASN A 132 8.65 7.69 18.71
C ASN A 132 8.47 6.78 17.48
N ASP A 133 7.98 7.32 16.36
CA ASP A 133 7.84 6.57 15.10
C ASP A 133 9.20 6.11 14.56
N PHE A 134 10.25 6.94 14.71
CA PHE A 134 11.61 6.56 14.35
C PHE A 134 12.14 5.45 15.25
N ALA A 135 12.00 5.58 16.57
CA ALA A 135 12.43 4.55 17.52
C ALA A 135 11.68 3.22 17.29
N GLU A 136 10.38 3.25 16.98
CA GLU A 136 9.62 2.03 16.68
C GLU A 136 10.06 1.40 15.35
N LYS A 137 10.33 2.21 14.32
CA LYS A 137 10.86 1.70 13.04
C LYS A 137 12.24 1.09 13.21
N GLU A 138 13.11 1.71 14.00
CA GLU A 138 14.44 1.19 14.32
C GLU A 138 14.35 -0.12 15.09
N ARG A 139 13.46 -0.22 16.08
CA ARG A 139 13.18 -1.46 16.81
C ARG A 139 12.68 -2.57 15.88
N LYS A 140 11.71 -2.28 15.01
CA LYS A 140 11.19 -3.25 14.02
C LYS A 140 12.28 -3.69 13.05
N LEU A 141 13.11 -2.76 12.58
CA LEU A 141 14.23 -3.08 11.70
C LEU A 141 15.21 -4.01 12.42
N GLN A 142 15.56 -3.70 13.67
CA GLN A 142 16.45 -4.53 14.48
C GLN A 142 15.86 -5.91 14.77
N GLU A 143 14.57 -6.03 15.09
CA GLU A 143 13.87 -7.30 15.26
C GLU A 143 13.88 -8.14 13.97
N THR A 144 13.60 -7.51 12.82
CA THR A 144 13.66 -8.22 11.53
C THR A 144 15.09 -8.65 11.21
N GLN A 145 16.08 -7.80 11.47
CA GLN A 145 17.49 -8.12 11.27
C GLN A 145 17.90 -9.31 12.13
N MET A 146 17.61 -9.30 13.44
CA MET A 146 17.90 -10.41 14.35
C MET A 146 17.17 -11.70 13.95
N SER A 147 15.91 -11.61 13.49
CA SER A 147 15.18 -12.79 13.01
C SER A 147 15.80 -13.36 11.73
N THR A 148 16.26 -12.50 10.81
CA THR A 148 16.92 -12.95 9.58
C THR A 148 18.31 -13.53 9.85
N THR A 149 19.09 -12.96 10.77
CA THR A 149 20.40 -13.51 11.16
C THR A 149 20.23 -14.85 11.86
N SER A 150 19.28 -14.99 12.79
CA SER A 150 19.00 -16.27 13.45
C SER A 150 18.57 -17.36 12.46
N LYS A 151 17.72 -17.03 11.48
CA LYS A 151 17.33 -17.98 10.42
C LYS A 151 18.51 -18.35 9.51
N LEU A 152 19.41 -17.40 9.25
CA LEU A 152 20.62 -17.65 8.48
C LEU A 152 21.56 -18.59 9.24
N GLU A 153 21.81 -18.33 10.52
CA GLU A 153 22.63 -19.19 11.39
C GLU A 153 22.06 -20.62 11.47
N GLU A 154 20.73 -20.77 11.61
CA GLU A 154 20.09 -22.09 11.62
C GLU A 154 20.27 -22.82 10.27
N ALA A 155 20.14 -22.11 9.15
CA ALA A 155 20.35 -22.67 7.81
C ALA A 155 21.82 -23.06 7.60
N GLU A 156 22.76 -22.23 8.04
CA GLU A 156 24.20 -22.51 7.98
C GLU A 156 24.57 -23.74 8.82
N HIS A 157 24.03 -23.87 10.03
CA HIS A 157 24.24 -25.06 10.87
C HIS A 157 23.67 -26.32 10.22
N LYS A 158 22.50 -26.25 9.57
CA LYS A 158 21.93 -27.38 8.80
C LYS A 158 22.83 -27.76 7.63
N VAL A 159 23.37 -26.78 6.90
CA VAL A 159 24.31 -27.04 5.80
C VAL A 159 25.59 -27.69 6.31
N GLN A 160 26.17 -27.21 7.41
CA GLN A 160 27.36 -27.82 8.03
C GLN A 160 27.09 -29.25 8.51
N SER A 161 25.92 -29.51 9.10
CA SER A 161 25.52 -30.85 9.52
C SER A 161 25.37 -31.79 8.31
N LEU A 162 24.75 -31.33 7.22
CA LEU A 162 24.61 -32.11 5.99
C LEU A 162 25.96 -32.37 5.31
N GLN A 163 26.85 -31.37 5.29
CA GLN A 163 28.22 -31.53 4.79
C GLN A 163 28.98 -32.58 5.60
N THR A 164 28.89 -32.53 6.93
CA THR A 164 29.54 -33.52 7.80
C THR A 164 28.98 -34.93 7.57
N ALA A 165 27.66 -35.05 7.42
CA ALA A 165 27.02 -36.34 7.11
C ALA A 165 27.45 -36.87 5.73
N LEU A 166 27.58 -36.00 4.73
CA LEU A 166 28.03 -36.34 3.39
C LEU A 166 29.49 -36.80 3.39
N GLU A 167 30.38 -36.12 4.12
CA GLU A 167 31.77 -36.56 4.26
C GLU A 167 31.85 -37.91 4.98
N LYS A 168 31.01 -38.13 6.01
CA LYS A 168 30.93 -39.41 6.69
C LYS A 168 30.49 -40.54 5.73
N THR A 169 29.41 -40.35 4.98
CA THR A 169 28.96 -41.38 4.02
C THR A 169 29.96 -41.61 2.90
N ARG A 170 30.69 -40.56 2.48
CA ARG A 170 31.80 -40.68 1.52
C ARG A 170 32.94 -41.52 2.06
N THR A 171 33.34 -41.33 3.32
CA THR A 171 34.38 -42.16 3.96
C THR A 171 33.93 -43.60 4.13
N GLU A 172 32.69 -43.85 4.56
CA GLU A 172 32.14 -45.21 4.68
C GLU A 172 32.07 -45.93 3.33
N LEU A 173 31.70 -45.21 2.26
CA LEU A 173 31.73 -45.74 0.88
C LEU A 173 33.14 -46.10 0.43
N PHE A 174 34.13 -45.27 0.76
CA PHE A 174 35.53 -45.52 0.42
C PHE A 174 36.07 -46.76 1.16
N ASP A 175 35.79 -46.90 2.45
CA ASP A 175 36.20 -48.05 3.25
C ASP A 175 35.53 -49.34 2.73
N LEU A 176 34.23 -49.28 2.41
CA LEU A 176 33.50 -50.42 1.86
C LEU A 176 34.05 -50.81 0.48
N LYS A 177 34.38 -49.83 -0.37
CA LYS A 177 35.00 -50.08 -1.67
C LYS A 177 36.37 -50.74 -1.52
N THR A 178 37.18 -50.26 -0.57
CA THR A 178 38.50 -50.84 -0.29
C THR A 178 38.36 -52.30 0.16
N LYS A 179 37.46 -52.60 1.10
CA LYS A 179 37.18 -53.98 1.54
C LYS A 179 36.65 -54.87 0.42
N TYR A 180 35.77 -54.35 -0.43
CA TYR A 180 35.27 -55.08 -1.59
C TYR A 180 36.41 -55.41 -2.56
N ASP A 181 37.29 -54.44 -2.85
CA ASP A 181 38.43 -54.64 -3.73
C ASP A 181 39.40 -55.68 -3.13
N GLU A 182 39.71 -55.59 -1.83
CA GLU A 182 40.49 -56.60 -1.10
C GLU A 182 39.87 -58.01 -1.21
N GLU A 183 38.56 -58.14 -0.97
CA GLU A 183 37.87 -59.43 -1.06
C GLU A 183 37.84 -59.96 -2.49
N THR A 184 37.64 -59.10 -3.49
CA THR A 184 37.73 -59.52 -4.91
C THR A 184 39.13 -60.00 -5.28
N THR A 185 40.19 -59.35 -4.79
CA THR A 185 41.57 -59.81 -5.02
C THR A 185 41.85 -61.11 -4.29
N ALA A 186 41.45 -61.25 -3.03
CA ALA A 186 41.62 -62.49 -2.27
C ALA A 186 40.88 -63.67 -2.91
N LYS A 187 39.68 -63.44 -3.47
CA LYS A 187 38.94 -64.45 -4.22
C LYS A 187 39.60 -64.82 -5.54
N ALA A 188 40.20 -63.86 -6.24
CA ALA A 188 41.00 -64.14 -7.44
C ALA A 188 42.21 -65.02 -7.10
N ASP A 189 42.93 -64.70 -6.01
CA ASP A 189 44.08 -65.49 -5.54
C ASP A 189 43.67 -66.91 -5.11
N GLU A 190 42.53 -67.05 -4.42
CA GLU A 190 41.96 -68.36 -4.04
C GLU A 190 41.63 -69.21 -5.28
N ILE A 191 41.04 -68.59 -6.32
CA ILE A 191 40.77 -69.26 -7.59
C ILE A 191 42.07 -69.68 -8.27
N GLU A 192 43.08 -68.82 -8.32
CA GLU A 192 44.38 -69.14 -8.93
C GLU A 192 45.07 -70.31 -8.21
N MET A 193 45.03 -70.33 -6.88
CA MET A 193 45.55 -71.45 -6.08
C MET A 193 44.81 -72.76 -6.39
N ILE A 194 43.46 -72.74 -6.44
CA ILE A 194 42.66 -73.92 -6.78
C ILE A 194 42.93 -74.39 -8.21
N MET A 195 43.05 -73.47 -9.18
CA MET A 195 43.43 -73.82 -10.55
C MET A 195 44.79 -74.51 -10.59
N THR A 196 45.76 -73.99 -9.84
CA THR A 196 47.12 -74.57 -9.78
C THR A 196 47.11 -75.97 -9.16
N ASP A 197 46.35 -76.18 -8.09
CA ASP A 197 46.22 -77.50 -7.46
C ASP A 197 45.43 -78.48 -8.33
N LEU A 198 44.41 -78.01 -9.05
CA LEU A 198 43.68 -78.80 -10.03
C LEU A 198 44.60 -79.26 -11.16
N GLU A 199 45.43 -78.36 -11.68
CA GLU A 199 46.38 -78.68 -12.74
C GLU A 199 47.44 -79.68 -12.27
N ARG A 200 47.94 -79.52 -11.04
CA ARG A 200 48.83 -80.50 -10.40
C ARG A 200 48.16 -81.85 -10.19
N ALA A 201 46.91 -81.89 -9.74
CA ALA A 201 46.14 -83.12 -9.56
C ALA A 201 45.91 -83.83 -10.90
N ASN A 202 45.57 -83.07 -11.95
CA ASN A 202 45.43 -83.59 -13.32
C ASN A 202 46.75 -84.17 -13.84
N GLN A 203 47.88 -83.50 -13.64
CA GLN A 203 49.20 -84.04 -14.00
C GLN A 203 49.49 -85.36 -13.27
N ARG A 204 49.21 -85.46 -11.97
CA ARG A 204 49.36 -86.71 -11.20
C ARG A 204 48.45 -87.82 -11.71
N ALA A 205 47.18 -87.49 -11.99
CA ALA A 205 46.21 -88.43 -12.53
C ALA A 205 46.66 -88.94 -13.91
N GLU A 206 47.20 -88.07 -14.75
CA GLU A 206 47.73 -88.43 -16.07
C GLU A 206 48.97 -89.35 -15.96
N VAL A 207 49.87 -89.10 -15.01
CA VAL A 207 51.00 -90.00 -14.74
C VAL A 207 50.51 -91.35 -14.23
N ALA A 208 49.62 -91.37 -13.25
CA ALA A 208 49.04 -92.61 -12.72
C ALA A 208 48.28 -93.39 -13.81
N GLN A 209 47.61 -92.70 -14.73
CA GLN A 209 46.94 -93.34 -15.86
C GLN A 209 47.95 -93.96 -16.84
N ARG A 210 49.04 -93.27 -17.18
CA ARG A 210 50.13 -93.85 -17.99
C ARG A 210 50.75 -95.06 -17.30
N GLU A 211 51.01 -94.99 -16.00
CA GLU A 211 51.50 -96.13 -15.22
C GLU A 211 50.50 -97.30 -15.24
N ALA A 212 49.21 -97.03 -15.02
CA ALA A 212 48.16 -98.04 -15.10
C ALA A 212 48.05 -98.65 -16.50
N GLU A 213 48.20 -97.86 -17.57
CA GLU A 213 48.24 -98.33 -18.96
C GLU A 213 49.46 -99.23 -19.21
N THR A 214 50.65 -98.82 -18.78
CA THR A 214 51.86 -99.66 -18.90
C THR A 214 51.75 -100.94 -18.09
N LEU A 215 51.21 -100.89 -16.88
CA LEU A 215 50.91 -102.07 -16.08
C LEU A 215 49.85 -102.93 -16.77
N ARG A 216 48.83 -102.34 -17.43
CA ARG A 216 47.82 -103.08 -18.21
C ARG A 216 48.43 -103.77 -19.42
N GLU A 217 49.35 -103.12 -20.12
CA GLU A 217 50.10 -103.72 -21.24
C GLU A 217 51.01 -104.85 -20.74
N GLN A 218 51.72 -104.63 -19.63
CA GLN A 218 52.51 -105.68 -18.98
C GLN A 218 51.63 -106.84 -18.53
N LEU A 219 50.49 -106.58 -17.88
CA LEU A 219 49.56 -107.58 -17.39
C LEU A 219 48.81 -108.24 -18.54
N SER A 220 48.57 -107.54 -19.66
CA SER A 220 48.05 -108.11 -20.91
C SER A 220 49.08 -109.04 -21.54
N SER A 221 50.35 -108.65 -21.61
CA SER A 221 51.43 -109.51 -22.11
C SER A 221 51.63 -110.74 -21.20
N ALA A 222 51.64 -110.50 -19.89
CA ALA A 222 51.72 -111.52 -18.85
C ALA A 222 50.49 -112.43 -18.90
N ASN A 223 49.28 -111.89 -19.12
CA ASN A 223 48.06 -112.65 -19.35
C ASN A 223 48.08 -113.37 -20.70
N HIS A 224 48.72 -112.86 -21.74
CA HIS A 224 48.86 -113.59 -23.00
C HIS A 224 49.79 -114.80 -22.80
N SER A 225 50.81 -114.66 -21.95
CA SER A 225 51.66 -115.77 -21.48
C SER A 225 51.00 -116.65 -20.38
N LEU A 226 50.08 -116.11 -19.58
CA LEU A 226 49.33 -116.83 -18.56
C LEU A 226 48.10 -117.53 -19.17
N GLN A 227 47.52 -117.04 -20.26
CA GLN A 227 46.48 -117.71 -21.06
C GLN A 227 47.07 -118.88 -21.84
N LEU A 228 48.39 -118.85 -22.09
CA LEU A 228 49.19 -120.03 -22.47
C LEU A 228 49.46 -120.98 -21.28
N ALA A 229 49.42 -120.51 -20.03
CA ALA A 229 49.76 -121.29 -18.82
C ALA A 229 48.59 -121.64 -17.87
N SER A 230 47.39 -121.11 -18.10
CA SER A 230 46.25 -121.17 -17.18
C SER A 230 44.95 -121.37 -17.96
N GLN A 231 44.69 -122.65 -18.23
CA GLN A 231 43.35 -123.20 -18.25
C GLN A 231 42.76 -123.35 -16.83
N ILE A 232 43.33 -122.75 -15.77
CA ILE A 232 42.96 -123.08 -14.39
C ILE A 232 42.77 -121.80 -13.54
N GLN A 233 41.48 -121.53 -13.36
CA GLN A 233 40.82 -121.10 -12.12
C GLN A 233 40.74 -119.59 -11.78
N LYS A 234 39.49 -119.12 -11.82
CA LYS A 234 38.97 -117.88 -11.25
C LYS A 234 38.91 -117.97 -9.72
N ALA A 235 39.23 -116.89 -9.03
CA ALA A 235 38.79 -116.65 -7.66
C ALA A 235 38.18 -115.23 -7.55
N PRO A 236 37.04 -115.05 -6.84
CA PRO A 236 36.31 -113.79 -6.75
C PRO A 236 36.39 -113.24 -5.32
N ASP A 237 37.26 -112.28 -5.03
CA ASP A 237 37.26 -111.67 -3.67
C ASP A 237 37.85 -110.25 -3.58
N VAL A 238 38.13 -109.58 -4.70
CA VAL A 238 38.73 -108.23 -4.70
C VAL A 238 37.71 -107.12 -5.00
N GLU A 239 36.64 -107.41 -5.76
CA GLU A 239 35.57 -106.45 -6.08
C GLU A 239 34.81 -105.94 -4.83
N GLN A 240 34.60 -106.80 -3.83
CA GLN A 240 33.75 -106.49 -2.67
C GLN A 240 34.36 -105.42 -1.74
N ALA A 241 35.69 -105.36 -1.61
CA ALA A 241 36.37 -104.41 -0.72
C ALA A 241 36.44 -102.99 -1.32
N ILE A 242 36.56 -102.90 -2.66
CA ILE A 242 36.57 -101.63 -3.40
C ILE A 242 35.16 -101.01 -3.39
N GLU A 243 34.12 -101.84 -3.48
CA GLU A 243 32.72 -101.42 -3.41
C GLU A 243 32.36 -100.88 -2.01
N VAL A 244 32.89 -101.48 -0.94
CA VAL A 244 32.67 -100.99 0.44
C VAL A 244 33.36 -99.65 0.70
N LEU A 245 34.59 -99.46 0.19
CA LEU A 245 35.32 -98.20 0.32
C LEU A 245 34.68 -97.06 -0.48
N THR A 246 34.29 -97.31 -1.73
CA THR A 246 33.59 -96.32 -2.57
C THR A 246 32.21 -95.98 -2.01
N ARG A 247 31.48 -96.98 -1.48
CA ARG A 247 30.21 -96.75 -0.78
C ARG A 247 30.39 -95.89 0.48
N SER A 248 31.42 -96.11 1.28
CA SER A 248 31.68 -95.27 2.47
C SER A 248 32.06 -93.83 2.10
N SER A 249 32.81 -93.63 1.01
CA SER A 249 33.17 -92.29 0.52
C SER A 249 31.93 -91.54 0.01
N LEU A 250 31.07 -92.22 -0.75
CA LEU A 250 29.81 -91.65 -1.23
C LEU A 250 28.85 -91.34 -0.06
N GLU A 251 28.81 -92.18 0.98
CA GLU A 251 28.00 -91.92 2.19
C GLU A 251 28.46 -90.65 2.94
N VAL A 252 29.77 -90.39 3.03
CA VAL A 252 30.32 -89.17 3.66
C VAL A 252 30.03 -87.93 2.82
N GLU A 253 30.16 -88.02 1.49
CA GLU A 253 29.87 -86.91 0.58
C GLU A 253 28.37 -86.60 0.53
N LEU A 254 27.52 -87.63 0.54
CA LEU A 254 26.08 -87.47 0.66
C LEU A 254 25.71 -86.76 1.97
N ALA A 255 26.30 -87.17 3.09
CA ALA A 255 26.08 -86.52 4.39
C ALA A 255 26.61 -85.07 4.44
N ALA A 256 27.68 -84.76 3.69
CA ALA A 256 28.17 -83.38 3.54
C ALA A 256 27.20 -82.52 2.69
N LYS A 257 26.69 -83.07 1.58
CA LYS A 257 25.68 -82.41 0.75
C LYS A 257 24.35 -82.24 1.46
N GLU A 258 23.93 -83.19 2.29
CA GLU A 258 22.74 -83.06 3.14
C GLU A 258 22.89 -81.93 4.18
N ARG A 259 24.09 -81.78 4.77
CA ARG A 259 24.40 -80.64 5.65
C ARG A 259 24.39 -79.31 4.90
N GLU A 260 24.94 -79.26 3.70
CA GLU A 260 24.93 -78.06 2.84
C GLU A 260 23.50 -77.68 2.43
N ILE A 261 22.66 -78.65 2.07
CA ILE A 261 21.24 -78.45 1.78
C ILE A 261 20.51 -77.92 3.01
N ALA A 262 20.75 -78.49 4.20
CA ALA A 262 20.16 -78.00 5.44
C ALA A 262 20.55 -76.54 5.74
N GLN A 263 21.81 -76.18 5.54
CA GLN A 263 22.29 -74.81 5.71
C GLN A 263 21.65 -73.85 4.70
N LEU A 264 21.57 -74.23 3.43
CA LEU A 264 20.92 -73.42 2.39
C LEU A 264 19.42 -73.24 2.67
N VAL A 265 18.73 -74.25 3.19
CA VAL A 265 17.32 -74.14 3.60
C VAL A 265 17.16 -73.15 4.75
N GLU A 266 18.03 -73.20 5.75
CA GLU A 266 18.00 -72.28 6.89
C GLU A 266 18.31 -70.84 6.47
N ASP A 267 19.25 -70.66 5.54
CA ASP A 267 19.61 -69.36 4.96
C ASP A 267 18.46 -68.78 4.12
N VAL A 268 17.80 -69.61 3.31
CA VAL A 268 16.60 -69.21 2.56
C VAL A 268 15.47 -68.81 3.51
N GLN A 269 15.22 -69.55 4.58
CA GLN A 269 14.21 -69.20 5.59
C GLN A 269 14.55 -67.89 6.31
N ARG A 270 15.82 -67.68 6.67
CA ARG A 270 16.30 -66.45 7.31
C ARG A 270 16.17 -65.25 6.37
N LEU A 271 16.53 -65.40 5.10
CA LEU A 271 16.36 -64.36 4.08
C LEU A 271 14.89 -64.06 3.83
N GLN A 272 14.03 -65.07 3.75
CA GLN A 272 12.58 -64.90 3.62
C GLN A 272 12.00 -64.11 4.82
N ALA A 273 12.42 -64.44 6.05
CA ALA A 273 12.00 -63.73 7.26
C ALA A 273 12.49 -62.27 7.29
N SER A 274 13.71 -62.00 6.82
CA SER A 274 14.22 -60.63 6.69
C SER A 274 13.44 -59.84 5.65
N LEU A 275 13.06 -60.48 4.54
CA LEU A 275 12.32 -59.85 3.45
C LEU A 275 10.87 -59.53 3.87
N THR A 276 10.19 -60.43 4.59
CA THR A 276 8.87 -60.14 5.18
C THR A 276 8.95 -59.00 6.21
N LYS A 277 9.94 -59.02 7.10
CA LYS A 277 10.13 -57.92 8.06
C LYS A 277 10.39 -56.57 7.37
N LEU A 278 11.19 -56.55 6.30
CA LEU A 278 11.42 -55.33 5.53
C LEU A 278 10.14 -54.86 4.81
N ARG A 279 9.34 -55.79 4.26
CA ARG A 279 8.03 -55.48 3.68
C ARG A 279 7.08 -54.87 4.72
N GLU A 280 6.96 -55.46 5.90
CA GLU A 280 6.12 -54.95 6.98
C GLU A 280 6.57 -53.56 7.46
N ASN A 281 7.88 -53.36 7.64
CA ASN A 281 8.43 -52.05 7.98
C ASN A 281 8.13 -51.00 6.91
N SER A 282 8.34 -51.34 5.63
CA SER A 282 8.03 -50.42 4.53
C SER A 282 6.53 -50.11 4.43
N ALA A 283 5.67 -51.12 4.60
CA ALA A 283 4.22 -50.94 4.56
C ALA A 283 3.72 -50.07 5.71
N SER A 284 4.25 -50.26 6.92
CA SER A 284 3.90 -49.41 8.08
C SER A 284 4.38 -47.97 7.90
N GLN A 285 5.56 -47.76 7.32
CA GLN A 285 6.07 -46.42 7.02
C GLN A 285 5.25 -45.72 5.94
N ILE A 286 4.85 -46.43 4.89
CA ILE A 286 3.95 -45.92 3.85
C ILE A 286 2.61 -45.52 4.48
N SER A 287 2.02 -46.39 5.31
CA SER A 287 0.75 -46.10 5.98
C SER A 287 0.84 -44.87 6.92
N GLN A 288 1.95 -44.72 7.65
CA GLN A 288 2.18 -43.52 8.48
C GLN A 288 2.29 -42.25 7.62
N LEU A 289 3.02 -42.30 6.51
CA LEU A 289 3.15 -41.16 5.61
C LEU A 289 1.81 -40.80 4.96
N GLU A 290 1.03 -41.78 4.52
CA GLU A 290 -0.33 -41.58 3.98
C GLU A 290 -1.26 -40.96 5.03
N GLN A 291 -1.20 -41.43 6.28
CA GLN A 291 -1.98 -40.85 7.37
C GLN A 291 -1.57 -39.40 7.64
N GLN A 292 -0.27 -39.09 7.67
CA GLN A 292 0.20 -37.71 7.82
C GLN A 292 -0.23 -36.82 6.65
N LEU A 293 -0.17 -37.34 5.42
CA LEU A 293 -0.57 -36.61 4.21
C LEU A 293 -2.07 -36.30 4.24
N SER A 294 -2.90 -37.27 4.64
CA SER A 294 -4.35 -37.06 4.80
C SER A 294 -4.68 -36.05 5.91
N ALA A 295 -3.97 -36.11 7.05
CA ALA A 295 -4.13 -35.14 8.14
C ALA A 295 -3.69 -33.74 7.72
N LYS A 296 -2.58 -33.60 6.99
CA LYS A 296 -2.13 -32.30 6.46
C LYS A 296 -3.14 -31.75 5.43
N ASN A 297 -3.65 -32.60 4.54
CA ASN A 297 -4.69 -32.20 3.59
C ASN A 297 -5.99 -31.75 4.26
N SER A 298 -6.42 -32.40 5.35
CA SER A 298 -7.61 -31.94 6.08
C SER A 298 -7.38 -30.58 6.75
N THR A 299 -6.19 -30.35 7.33
CA THR A 299 -5.85 -29.03 7.90
C THR A 299 -5.75 -27.95 6.83
N LEU A 300 -5.21 -28.26 5.65
CA LEU A 300 -5.18 -27.33 4.51
C LEU A 300 -6.60 -26.96 4.09
N LYS A 301 -7.48 -27.94 3.91
CA LYS A 301 -8.90 -27.67 3.59
C LYS A 301 -9.58 -26.79 4.63
N GLN A 302 -9.34 -27.04 5.92
CA GLN A 302 -9.89 -26.19 6.99
C GLN A 302 -9.34 -24.76 6.95
N LEU A 303 -8.05 -24.58 6.63
CA LEU A 303 -7.45 -23.25 6.48
C LEU A 303 -7.97 -22.53 5.23
N GLU A 304 -8.14 -23.24 4.12
CA GLU A 304 -8.74 -22.71 2.88
C GLU A 304 -10.19 -22.30 3.12
N GLU A 305 -10.97 -23.10 3.85
CA GLU A 305 -12.35 -22.77 4.20
C GLU A 305 -12.43 -21.55 5.13
N LYS A 306 -11.54 -21.44 6.13
CA LYS A 306 -11.41 -20.24 6.96
C LYS A 306 -11.01 -19.01 6.16
N LEU A 307 -10.08 -19.15 5.22
CA LEU A 307 -9.64 -18.05 4.37
C LEU A 307 -10.78 -17.58 3.45
N LYS A 308 -11.55 -18.52 2.89
CA LYS A 308 -12.71 -18.23 2.06
C LYS A 308 -13.86 -17.61 2.88
N GLY A 309 -14.07 -18.07 4.11
CA GLY A 309 -15.01 -17.47 5.06
C GLY A 309 -14.62 -16.07 5.52
N GLN A 310 -13.37 -15.64 5.28
CA GLN A 310 -12.88 -14.29 5.54
C GLN A 310 -12.78 -13.42 4.27
N ALA A 311 -13.31 -13.88 3.14
CA ALA A 311 -13.23 -13.16 1.87
C ALA A 311 -14.00 -11.82 1.89
N ASP A 312 -14.99 -11.69 2.76
CA ASP A 312 -15.82 -10.50 2.97
C ASP A 312 -15.15 -9.44 3.87
N TYR A 313 -13.98 -9.72 4.44
CA TYR A 313 -13.28 -8.80 5.34
C TYR A 313 -13.02 -7.42 4.72
N GLU A 314 -12.64 -7.36 3.43
CA GLU A 314 -12.40 -6.09 2.73
C GLU A 314 -13.70 -5.37 2.36
N GLU A 315 -14.81 -6.09 2.18
CA GLU A 315 -16.15 -5.52 2.00
C GLU A 315 -16.61 -4.89 3.31
N VAL A 316 -16.59 -5.65 4.40
CA VAL A 316 -16.94 -5.19 5.75
C VAL A 316 -16.06 -4.02 6.18
N LYS A 317 -14.77 -4.04 5.87
CA LYS A 317 -13.85 -2.93 6.16
C LYS A 317 -14.18 -1.66 5.36
N LYS A 318 -14.62 -1.80 4.11
CA LYS A 318 -15.10 -0.65 3.31
C LYS A 318 -16.40 -0.12 3.86
N GLU A 319 -17.38 -0.98 4.16
CA GLU A 319 -18.64 -0.59 4.79
C GLU A 319 -18.41 0.12 6.12
N LEU A 320 -17.51 -0.41 6.95
CA LEU A 320 -17.12 0.17 8.22
C LEU A 320 -16.44 1.53 8.05
N ASN A 321 -15.59 1.69 7.02
CA ASN A 321 -14.95 2.96 6.72
C ASN A 321 -15.94 4.00 6.15
N ILE A 322 -16.92 3.55 5.36
CA ILE A 322 -18.02 4.37 4.85
C ILE A 322 -18.89 4.83 6.02
N LEU A 323 -19.31 3.92 6.91
CA LEU A 323 -20.03 4.23 8.15
C LEU A 323 -19.23 5.20 9.03
N LYS A 324 -17.93 4.96 9.22
CA LYS A 324 -17.05 5.87 9.95
C LYS A 324 -17.03 7.26 9.31
N SER A 325 -17.00 7.35 7.98
CA SER A 325 -16.99 8.63 7.26
C SER A 325 -18.34 9.34 7.21
N MET A 326 -19.46 8.58 7.21
CA MET A 326 -20.83 9.12 7.14
C MET A 326 -21.33 9.57 8.51
N GLU A 327 -21.00 8.83 9.56
CA GLU A 327 -21.45 9.09 10.93
C GLU A 327 -20.50 10.04 11.70
N PHE A 328 -19.21 10.08 11.31
CA PHE A 328 -18.17 10.95 11.88
C PHE A 328 -17.51 11.86 10.84
N ALA A 329 -18.28 12.34 9.86
CA ALA A 329 -17.81 13.41 8.98
C ALA A 329 -17.34 14.59 9.85
N PRO A 330 -16.09 15.07 9.71
CA PRO A 330 -15.64 16.21 10.47
C PRO A 330 -16.46 17.42 10.02
N SER A 331 -17.33 17.93 10.90
CA SER A 331 -17.91 19.26 10.74
C SER A 331 -16.74 20.21 10.50
N GLU A 332 -16.79 20.96 9.39
CA GLU A 332 -15.67 21.75 8.90
C GLU A 332 -15.03 22.57 10.03
N GLY A 333 -13.84 22.16 10.50
CA GLY A 333 -13.15 22.85 11.58
C GLY A 333 -12.15 22.07 12.45
N ALA A 334 -12.07 20.73 12.37
CA ALA A 334 -11.14 19.96 13.21
C ALA A 334 -10.14 19.15 12.38
N GLY A 335 -8.85 19.44 12.57
CA GLY A 335 -7.75 18.85 11.82
C GLY A 335 -7.56 17.35 12.05
N THR A 336 -7.37 16.62 10.95
CA THR A 336 -6.56 15.41 10.66
C THR A 336 -6.07 14.42 11.74
N GLN A 337 -6.46 14.48 13.02
CA GLN A 337 -6.06 13.53 14.07
C GLN A 337 -7.18 12.65 14.63
N ASP A 338 -8.46 12.93 14.36
CA ASP A 338 -9.58 12.12 14.90
C ASP A 338 -9.81 10.79 14.16
N ALA A 339 -9.13 10.54 13.03
CA ALA A 339 -9.25 9.27 12.31
C ALA A 339 -8.67 8.06 13.09
N ALA A 340 -7.88 8.29 14.13
CA ALA A 340 -7.19 7.24 14.90
C ALA A 340 -7.97 6.71 16.12
N LYS A 341 -9.10 7.31 16.49
CA LYS A 341 -9.91 6.81 17.61
C LYS A 341 -10.63 5.50 17.20
N PRO A 342 -10.64 4.46 18.07
CA PRO A 342 -11.42 3.25 17.86
C PRO A 342 -12.89 3.60 17.67
N LEU A 343 -13.59 2.91 16.76
CA LEU A 343 -15.00 3.17 16.45
C LEU A 343 -15.88 3.09 17.71
N GLU A 344 -15.53 2.22 18.66
CA GLU A 344 -16.18 2.08 19.96
C GLU A 344 -16.14 3.37 20.79
N VAL A 345 -15.02 4.10 20.76
CA VAL A 345 -14.85 5.37 21.47
C VAL A 345 -15.67 6.48 20.81
N LEU A 346 -15.66 6.52 19.48
CA LEU A 346 -16.43 7.51 18.72
C LEU A 346 -17.95 7.29 18.87
N LEU A 347 -18.41 6.04 18.82
CA LEU A 347 -19.80 5.67 19.09
C LEU A 347 -20.22 5.99 20.53
N MET A 348 -19.35 5.72 21.51
CA MET A 348 -19.60 6.07 22.91
C MET A 348 -19.72 7.58 23.11
N GLU A 349 -18.84 8.37 22.49
CA GLU A 349 -18.85 9.84 22.58
C GLU A 349 -20.11 10.42 21.92
N LYS A 350 -20.54 9.87 20.78
CA LYS A 350 -21.79 10.28 20.12
C LYS A 350 -23.03 9.83 20.86
N ASN A 351 -23.06 8.63 21.42
CA ASN A 351 -24.15 8.15 22.27
C ASN A 351 -24.28 9.04 23.52
N ARG A 352 -23.16 9.40 24.15
CA ARG A 352 -23.14 10.36 25.27
C ARG A 352 -23.65 11.74 24.86
N SER A 353 -23.28 12.23 23.67
CA SER A 353 -23.78 13.50 23.12
C SER A 353 -25.30 13.44 22.85
N LEU A 354 -25.80 12.39 22.21
CA LEU A 354 -27.23 12.20 21.95
C LEU A 354 -28.03 12.03 23.24
N GLN A 355 -27.47 11.41 24.27
CA GLN A 355 -28.07 11.36 25.60
C GLN A 355 -28.16 12.74 26.25
N SER A 356 -27.12 13.57 26.11
CA SER A 356 -27.13 14.95 26.62
C SER A 356 -28.15 15.83 25.87
N GLU A 357 -28.26 15.66 24.55
CA GLU A 357 -29.23 16.38 23.72
C GLU A 357 -30.67 15.92 24.00
N ASN A 358 -30.90 14.62 24.17
CA ASN A 358 -32.20 14.10 24.63
C ASN A 358 -32.56 14.61 26.02
N ALA A 359 -31.60 14.73 26.94
CA ALA A 359 -31.84 15.31 28.26
C ALA A 359 -32.23 16.80 28.16
N ALA A 360 -31.54 17.57 27.32
CA ALA A 360 -31.85 18.98 27.07
C ALA A 360 -33.23 19.18 26.42
N LEU A 361 -33.57 18.33 25.44
CA LEU A 361 -34.89 18.35 24.80
C LEU A 361 -36.00 17.94 25.77
N ARG A 362 -35.75 16.97 26.67
CA ARG A 362 -36.71 16.60 27.73
C ARG A 362 -36.97 17.77 28.68
N ILE A 363 -35.93 18.49 29.10
CA ILE A 363 -36.05 19.67 29.95
C ILE A 363 -36.83 20.78 29.23
N SER A 364 -36.51 21.03 27.96
CA SER A 364 -37.20 22.04 27.16
C SER A 364 -38.68 21.68 26.92
N ASN A 365 -38.98 20.39 26.75
CA ASN A 365 -40.35 19.91 26.60
C ASN A 365 -41.12 19.96 27.93
N SER A 366 -40.47 19.67 29.07
CA SER A 366 -41.09 19.87 30.38
C SER A 366 -41.33 21.34 30.69
N ASP A 367 -40.43 22.24 30.28
CA ASP A 367 -40.61 23.69 30.45
C ASP A 367 -41.74 24.21 29.55
N LEU A 368 -41.79 23.79 28.29
CA LEU A 368 -42.86 24.16 27.37
C LEU A 368 -44.21 23.60 27.82
N SER A 369 -44.25 22.33 28.25
CA SER A 369 -45.45 21.70 28.81
C SER A 369 -45.88 22.40 30.11
N GLY A 370 -44.94 22.78 30.97
CA GLY A 370 -45.19 23.56 32.19
C GLY A 370 -45.73 24.95 31.89
N ARG A 371 -45.21 25.64 30.87
CA ARG A 371 -45.74 26.93 30.38
C ARG A 371 -47.12 26.78 29.76
N LEU A 372 -47.40 25.68 29.07
CA LEU A 372 -48.72 25.38 28.51
C LEU A 372 -49.76 25.13 29.62
N VAL A 373 -49.38 24.36 30.65
CA VAL A 373 -50.22 24.14 31.84
C VAL A 373 -50.40 25.42 32.65
N GLY A 374 -49.36 26.25 32.77
CA GLY A 374 -49.43 27.55 33.45
C GLY A 374 -50.34 28.55 32.72
N LEU A 375 -50.32 28.56 31.39
CA LEU A 375 -51.25 29.36 30.58
C LEU A 375 -52.69 28.84 30.72
N HIS A 376 -52.90 27.52 30.77
CA HIS A 376 -54.22 26.93 31.01
C HIS A 376 -54.74 27.15 32.45
N ALA A 377 -53.84 27.23 33.44
CA ALA A 377 -54.19 27.53 34.84
C ALA A 377 -54.50 29.03 35.07
N CYS A 378 -53.89 29.94 34.29
CA CYS A 378 -54.18 31.37 34.35
C CYS A 378 -55.54 31.74 33.73
N GLU A 379 -56.14 30.89 32.89
CA GLU A 379 -57.48 31.13 32.34
C GLU A 379 -58.63 30.59 33.22
N VAL A 380 -58.34 29.91 34.33
CA VAL A 380 -59.40 29.34 35.19
C VAL A 380 -59.35 29.90 36.63
N HIS A 381 -60.00 31.06 36.77
CA HIS A 381 -60.78 31.60 37.91
C HIS A 381 -60.10 32.49 38.97
N PRO A 382 -60.76 33.62 39.32
CA PRO A 382 -61.89 33.55 40.25
C PRO A 382 -63.11 34.44 39.87
N ALA A 383 -64.27 33.81 39.66
CA ALA A 383 -65.57 34.42 39.95
C ALA A 383 -66.68 33.37 40.16
N ILE A 384 -67.09 33.23 41.42
CA ILE A 384 -68.49 33.08 41.88
C ILE A 384 -69.10 31.67 41.89
N CYS A 385 -69.24 31.16 43.11
CA CYS A 385 -70.20 30.16 43.53
C CYS A 385 -71.64 30.61 43.26
N LEU A 386 -72.51 29.74 42.74
CA LEU A 386 -73.93 29.60 43.11
C LEU A 386 -74.60 28.48 42.28
N GLY A 387 -75.27 27.54 42.95
CA GLY A 387 -76.52 26.93 42.44
C GLY A 387 -76.46 25.57 41.73
N HIS A 388 -76.84 24.53 42.47
CA HIS A 388 -77.76 23.43 42.10
C HIS A 388 -77.81 22.90 40.64
N GLY A 389 -77.57 21.59 40.51
CA GLY A 389 -78.58 20.65 40.00
C GLY A 389 -78.55 20.23 38.51
N ALA A 390 -78.22 18.96 38.31
CA ALA A 390 -78.82 18.00 37.37
C ALA A 390 -78.66 18.12 35.83
N ALA A 391 -78.40 16.92 35.28
CA ALA A 391 -78.85 16.37 34.00
C ALA A 391 -78.10 16.71 32.70
N GLU A 392 -77.97 15.64 31.91
CA GLU A 392 -77.30 15.49 30.63
C GLU A 392 -77.91 16.29 29.47
N HIS A 393 -77.07 16.39 28.44
CA HIS A 393 -77.39 16.32 27.00
C HIS A 393 -77.60 17.64 26.26
N ARG A 394 -76.67 17.91 25.31
CA ARG A 394 -76.88 17.93 23.84
C ARG A 394 -76.28 19.14 23.10
N LEU A 395 -75.47 18.82 22.06
CA LEU A 395 -75.18 19.55 20.80
C LEU A 395 -74.31 20.83 20.88
N GLU A 396 -73.36 21.16 20.00
CA GLU A 396 -73.02 20.74 18.63
C GLU A 396 -71.65 21.39 18.18
N LYS A 397 -70.95 20.77 17.19
CA LYS A 397 -69.97 21.35 16.20
C LYS A 397 -68.45 21.57 16.52
N ILE A 398 -67.65 20.53 16.23
CA ILE A 398 -66.51 20.35 15.23
C ILE A 398 -66.13 21.62 14.38
N PRO A 399 -64.88 21.89 13.86
CA PRO A 399 -63.74 20.98 13.51
C PRO A 399 -62.27 21.43 13.79
N GLU A 400 -61.36 20.45 13.69
CA GLU A 400 -59.92 20.64 13.42
C GLU A 400 -59.59 20.87 11.93
N PRO A 401 -58.54 21.66 11.63
CA PRO A 401 -57.72 21.54 10.42
C PRO A 401 -56.24 21.27 10.86
N ILE A 402 -55.36 20.47 10.24
CA ILE A 402 -55.04 20.28 8.83
C ILE A 402 -54.30 18.92 8.71
N LYS A 403 -54.81 18.02 7.88
CA LYS A 403 -54.02 17.03 7.15
C LYS A 403 -53.79 17.60 5.75
N GLU A 404 -52.55 17.74 5.30
CA GLU A 404 -52.18 17.71 3.88
C GLU A 404 -50.65 17.64 3.72
N ALA A 405 -50.19 16.92 2.69
CA ALA A 405 -48.82 16.46 2.38
C ALA A 405 -48.36 15.26 3.23
N THR A 406 -48.69 14.02 2.88
CA THR A 406 -47.97 13.32 1.80
C THR A 406 -48.79 12.10 1.38
N ALA A 407 -49.59 12.27 0.33
CA ALA A 407 -50.25 11.19 -0.40
C ALA A 407 -49.95 11.38 -1.89
N LEU A 408 -48.89 10.72 -2.37
CA LEU A 408 -48.73 10.32 -3.76
C LEU A 408 -47.99 8.97 -3.81
N PHE A 409 -48.72 7.88 -3.56
CA PHE A 409 -48.55 6.63 -4.29
C PHE A 409 -49.82 5.79 -4.09
N TYR A 410 -50.67 5.76 -5.11
CA TYR A 410 -51.92 5.01 -5.13
C TYR A 410 -51.65 3.51 -5.37
N GLY A 411 -52.34 2.66 -4.61
CA GLY A 411 -52.58 1.25 -4.91
C GLY A 411 -53.56 0.67 -3.88
N PRO A 412 -54.80 0.26 -4.26
CA PRO A 412 -55.84 -0.09 -3.30
C PRO A 412 -55.72 -1.54 -2.82
N ALA A 413 -55.70 -1.74 -1.50
CA ALA A 413 -55.92 -3.05 -0.87
C ALA A 413 -57.28 -3.08 -0.17
N ALA A 414 -58.01 -4.17 -0.41
CA ALA A 414 -59.33 -4.51 0.11
C ALA A 414 -59.35 -4.74 1.65
N PRO A 415 -60.53 -4.78 2.30
CA PRO A 415 -60.65 -4.54 3.73
C PRO A 415 -60.40 -5.79 4.59
N ALA A 416 -59.96 -5.47 5.81
CA ALA A 416 -59.60 -6.37 6.89
C ALA A 416 -60.76 -7.22 7.43
N SER A 417 -60.42 -8.41 7.93
CA SER A 417 -61.15 -9.11 8.98
C SER A 417 -60.17 -9.84 9.90
N GLY A 418 -60.32 -9.63 11.20
CA GLY A 418 -59.76 -10.47 12.27
C GLY A 418 -58.49 -9.95 12.96
N ALA A 419 -58.66 -9.10 13.98
CA ALA A 419 -57.61 -8.82 14.95
C ALA A 419 -57.46 -10.04 15.89
N LEU A 420 -56.27 -10.65 15.90
CA LEU A 420 -55.85 -11.72 16.82
C LEU A 420 -54.87 -11.13 17.86
N PRO A 421 -54.83 -11.65 19.10
CA PRO A 421 -54.08 -11.08 20.21
C PRO A 421 -52.56 -11.09 19.96
N GLU A 422 -51.86 -10.01 20.37
CA GLU A 422 -50.45 -9.69 20.04
C GLU A 422 -49.46 -10.86 20.22
N GLY A 423 -49.65 -11.73 21.22
CA GLY A 423 -48.78 -12.90 21.44
C GLY A 423 -48.87 -13.99 20.36
N GLN A 424 -49.98 -14.08 19.62
CA GLN A 424 -50.12 -14.99 18.49
C GLN A 424 -49.52 -14.41 17.21
N VAL A 425 -49.46 -13.08 17.12
CA VAL A 425 -48.83 -12.36 16.00
C VAL A 425 -47.32 -12.52 16.06
N ASP A 426 -46.71 -12.42 17.24
CA ASP A 426 -45.26 -12.68 17.42
C ASP A 426 -44.90 -14.15 17.17
N SER A 427 -45.76 -15.09 17.58
CA SER A 427 -45.58 -16.51 17.30
C SER A 427 -45.73 -16.83 15.80
N LEU A 428 -46.71 -16.22 15.13
CA LEU A 428 -46.87 -16.33 13.68
C LEU A 428 -45.72 -15.64 12.93
N LEU A 429 -45.22 -14.49 13.39
CA LEU A 429 -44.06 -13.81 12.80
C LEU A 429 -42.77 -14.62 13.00
N SER A 430 -42.61 -15.28 14.15
CA SER A 430 -41.51 -16.23 14.40
C SER A 430 -41.59 -17.45 13.49
N ILE A 431 -42.78 -18.02 13.30
CA ILE A 431 -42.98 -19.15 12.39
C ILE A 431 -42.78 -18.75 10.93
N ILE A 432 -43.28 -17.57 10.52
CA ILE A 432 -43.15 -17.04 9.15
C ILE A 432 -41.70 -16.64 8.87
N SER A 433 -41.00 -16.04 9.83
CA SER A 433 -39.56 -15.73 9.69
C SER A 433 -38.73 -17.01 9.59
N SER A 434 -39.00 -18.01 10.45
CA SER A 434 -38.37 -19.34 10.37
C SER A 434 -38.67 -20.06 9.05
N GLN A 435 -39.90 -20.02 8.55
CA GLN A 435 -40.26 -20.59 7.25
C GLN A 435 -39.57 -19.82 6.11
N ARG A 436 -39.54 -18.49 6.16
CA ARG A 436 -38.83 -17.65 5.17
C ARG A 436 -37.33 -17.92 5.19
N GLU A 437 -36.73 -18.13 6.35
CA GLU A 437 -35.32 -18.50 6.48
C GLU A 437 -35.05 -19.88 5.88
N ARG A 438 -35.92 -20.86 6.14
CA ARG A 438 -35.83 -22.20 5.53
C ARG A 438 -36.03 -22.17 4.02
N PHE A 439 -36.95 -21.34 3.52
CA PHE A 439 -37.14 -21.14 2.09
C PHE A 439 -35.95 -20.41 1.46
N ARG A 440 -35.37 -19.42 2.15
CA ARG A 440 -34.16 -18.71 1.70
C ARG A 440 -32.95 -19.64 1.66
N ALA A 441 -32.78 -20.49 2.67
CA ALA A 441 -31.74 -21.52 2.72
C ALA A 441 -31.94 -22.57 1.62
N ARG A 442 -33.17 -23.06 1.41
CA ARG A 442 -33.48 -24.00 0.33
C ARG A 442 -33.33 -23.36 -1.06
N ASN A 443 -33.61 -22.06 -1.21
CA ASN A 443 -33.33 -21.31 -2.45
C ASN A 443 -31.83 -21.14 -2.67
N GLN A 444 -31.03 -20.85 -1.64
CA GLN A 444 -29.57 -20.81 -1.76
C GLN A 444 -28.99 -22.20 -2.09
N GLU A 445 -29.56 -23.26 -1.53
CA GLU A 445 -29.17 -24.63 -1.84
C GLU A 445 -29.61 -25.04 -3.26
N LEU A 446 -30.78 -24.57 -3.73
CA LEU A 446 -31.21 -24.70 -5.12
C LEU A 446 -30.40 -23.83 -6.08
N GLU A 447 -29.92 -22.66 -5.70
CA GLU A 447 -29.01 -21.82 -6.47
C GLU A 447 -27.59 -22.41 -6.51
N ALA A 448 -27.17 -23.12 -5.45
CA ALA A 448 -25.90 -23.85 -5.40
C ALA A 448 -25.96 -25.18 -6.19
N ASN A 449 -27.11 -25.84 -6.23
CA ASN A 449 -27.33 -27.09 -6.97
C ASN A 449 -27.89 -26.89 -8.39
N THR A 450 -28.41 -25.70 -8.70
CA THR A 450 -28.64 -25.29 -10.09
C THR A 450 -27.26 -24.95 -10.65
N PRO A 451 -26.72 -25.72 -11.61
CA PRO A 451 -25.46 -25.35 -12.22
C PRO A 451 -25.58 -23.91 -12.70
N PRO A 452 -24.62 -23.02 -12.39
CA PRO A 452 -24.70 -21.66 -12.87
C PRO A 452 -24.82 -21.74 -14.39
N GLY A 453 -25.88 -21.10 -14.91
CA GLY A 453 -26.02 -20.85 -16.34
C GLY A 453 -24.73 -20.23 -16.92
N PRO A 454 -24.62 -20.13 -18.26
CA PRO A 454 -23.43 -20.36 -19.09
C PRO A 454 -22.19 -19.44 -18.90
N ALA A 455 -21.98 -18.84 -17.74
CA ALA A 455 -20.85 -17.98 -17.40
C ALA A 455 -19.64 -18.74 -16.83
N HIS A 456 -19.82 -19.88 -16.15
CA HIS A 456 -18.71 -20.64 -15.54
C HIS A 456 -18.24 -21.86 -16.36
N ALA A 457 -19.12 -22.45 -17.18
CA ALA A 457 -18.74 -23.46 -18.17
C ALA A 457 -17.66 -22.96 -19.16
N PRO A 458 -17.72 -21.74 -19.73
CA PRO A 458 -16.69 -21.27 -20.64
C PRO A 458 -15.35 -21.06 -19.93
N GLN A 459 -15.29 -20.68 -18.64
CA GLN A 459 -14.01 -20.49 -17.93
C GLN A 459 -13.30 -21.81 -17.62
N ALA A 460 -14.04 -22.84 -17.19
CA ALA A 460 -13.49 -24.17 -17.00
C ALA A 460 -13.04 -24.77 -18.35
N LEU A 461 -13.87 -24.64 -19.39
CA LEU A 461 -13.52 -25.03 -20.76
C LEU A 461 -12.36 -24.19 -21.32
N GLN A 462 -12.23 -22.91 -20.97
CA GLN A 462 -11.09 -22.07 -21.35
C GLN A 462 -9.81 -22.58 -20.69
N SER A 463 -9.87 -22.93 -19.40
CA SER A 463 -8.72 -23.44 -18.65
C SER A 463 -8.30 -24.82 -19.14
N GLU A 464 -9.24 -25.68 -19.51
CA GLU A 464 -8.95 -26.95 -20.17
C GLU A 464 -8.43 -26.74 -21.59
N LEU A 465 -8.97 -25.78 -22.36
CA LEU A 465 -8.44 -25.41 -23.69
C LEU A 465 -7.01 -24.88 -23.58
N ASP A 466 -6.70 -24.08 -22.58
CA ASP A 466 -5.38 -23.50 -22.37
C ASP A 466 -4.38 -24.54 -21.83
N SER A 467 -4.83 -25.48 -20.98
CA SER A 467 -4.05 -26.66 -20.57
C SER A 467 -3.77 -27.58 -21.74
N LEU A 468 -4.80 -27.95 -22.51
CA LEU A 468 -4.66 -28.79 -23.69
C LEU A 468 -3.86 -28.11 -24.80
N ARG A 469 -3.88 -26.77 -24.91
CA ARG A 469 -2.97 -26.02 -25.78
C ARG A 469 -1.54 -26.07 -25.29
N ALA A 470 -1.31 -25.96 -23.98
CA ALA A 470 0.02 -26.10 -23.40
C ALA A 470 0.59 -27.50 -23.66
N ASP A 471 -0.21 -28.55 -23.43
CA ASP A 471 0.17 -29.94 -23.68
C ASP A 471 0.35 -30.20 -25.19
N ASN A 472 -0.49 -29.62 -26.06
CA ASN A 472 -0.31 -29.74 -27.51
C ASN A 472 0.94 -29.03 -28.03
N ILE A 473 1.37 -27.92 -27.41
CA ILE A 473 2.62 -27.23 -27.76
C ILE A 473 3.80 -28.11 -27.36
N GLU A 474 3.74 -28.73 -26.17
CA GLU A 474 4.77 -29.66 -25.69
C GLU A 474 4.82 -30.94 -26.55
N ILE A 475 3.67 -31.49 -26.94
CA ILE A 475 3.55 -32.66 -27.81
C ILE A 475 4.00 -32.34 -29.24
N LYS A 476 3.66 -31.16 -29.80
CA LYS A 476 4.16 -30.76 -31.13
C LYS A 476 5.67 -30.59 -31.15
N PHE A 477 6.25 -30.04 -30.09
CA PHE A 477 7.70 -29.91 -29.97
C PHE A 477 8.40 -31.28 -29.86
N LEU A 478 7.81 -32.23 -29.12
CA LEU A 478 8.29 -33.62 -29.08
C LEU A 478 8.12 -34.35 -30.42
N HIS A 479 7.09 -34.01 -31.21
CA HIS A 479 6.85 -34.58 -32.55
C HIS A 479 7.85 -34.03 -33.59
N GLU A 480 8.30 -32.78 -33.45
CA GLU A 480 9.21 -32.12 -34.40
C GLU A 480 10.69 -32.52 -34.23
N LEU A 481 11.03 -33.32 -33.21
CA LEU A 481 12.33 -34.04 -33.15
C LEU A 481 12.44 -35.17 -34.21
N HIS A 482 11.39 -35.38 -35.02
CA HIS A 482 11.42 -36.22 -36.21
C HIS A 482 11.55 -35.33 -37.48
N PRO A 483 12.63 -35.45 -38.27
CA PRO A 483 12.95 -34.44 -39.30
C PRO A 483 12.15 -34.67 -40.58
N CYS A 484 11.21 -33.78 -40.92
CA CYS A 484 10.59 -33.71 -42.24
C CYS A 484 10.28 -32.28 -42.70
N ARG A 485 11.33 -31.62 -43.21
CA ARG A 485 11.37 -30.73 -44.40
C ARG A 485 10.11 -29.88 -44.72
N GLY A 486 10.16 -28.57 -44.42
CA GLY A 486 9.17 -27.62 -44.94
C GLY A 486 9.44 -26.15 -44.62
N SER A 487 10.03 -25.43 -45.58
CA SER A 487 10.37 -24.00 -45.55
C SER A 487 9.16 -23.07 -45.37
N SER A 488 8.84 -22.67 -44.13
CA SER A 488 8.23 -21.35 -43.77
C SER A 488 8.15 -21.07 -42.25
N SER A 489 8.81 -21.89 -41.42
CA SER A 489 8.53 -22.01 -39.97
C SER A 489 9.40 -21.15 -39.04
N ASP A 490 10.30 -20.30 -39.54
CA ASP A 490 11.34 -19.68 -38.71
C ASP A 490 10.78 -18.65 -37.69
N ASP A 491 9.77 -17.85 -38.05
CA ASP A 491 9.22 -16.79 -37.17
C ASP A 491 8.30 -17.34 -36.07
N THR A 492 7.58 -18.43 -36.37
CA THR A 492 6.80 -19.17 -35.37
C THR A 492 7.71 -19.93 -34.43
N GLU A 493 8.76 -20.57 -34.95
CA GLU A 493 9.73 -21.35 -34.19
C GLU A 493 10.51 -20.46 -33.20
N LEU A 494 10.93 -19.25 -33.61
CA LEU A 494 11.56 -18.26 -32.73
C LEU A 494 10.63 -17.76 -31.61
N ARG A 495 9.33 -17.60 -31.89
CA ARG A 495 8.35 -17.17 -30.86
C ARG A 495 8.07 -18.26 -29.83
N TYR A 496 7.96 -19.52 -30.27
CA TYR A 496 7.74 -20.64 -29.37
C TYR A 496 9.01 -21.01 -28.59
N SER A 497 10.19 -20.92 -29.24
CA SER A 497 11.51 -21.03 -28.59
C SER A 497 11.68 -19.98 -27.50
N SER A 498 11.40 -18.71 -27.78
CA SER A 498 11.53 -17.63 -26.79
C SER A 498 10.56 -17.81 -25.60
N GLN A 499 9.34 -18.30 -25.82
CA GLN A 499 8.39 -18.62 -24.74
C GLN A 499 8.82 -19.83 -23.91
N TYR A 500 9.52 -20.80 -24.52
CA TYR A 500 10.04 -21.97 -23.84
C TYR A 500 11.27 -21.64 -22.99
N GLU A 501 12.23 -20.88 -23.54
CA GLU A 501 13.41 -20.38 -22.80
C GLU A 501 13.01 -19.49 -21.62
N GLU A 502 11.98 -18.65 -21.78
CA GLU A 502 11.45 -17.80 -20.71
C GLU A 502 10.77 -18.59 -19.58
N ARG A 503 10.28 -19.80 -19.86
CA ARG A 503 9.71 -20.72 -18.86
C ARG A 503 10.75 -21.61 -18.19
N LEU A 504 11.87 -21.90 -18.86
CA LEU A 504 12.93 -22.74 -18.33
C LEU A 504 13.86 -22.02 -17.35
N ASP A 505 14.07 -20.71 -17.49
CA ASP A 505 14.95 -19.95 -16.58
C ASP A 505 14.19 -19.43 -15.33
N PRO A 506 14.42 -20.01 -14.13
CA PRO A 506 13.77 -19.59 -12.90
C PRO A 506 14.15 -18.16 -12.49
N PHE A 507 15.31 -17.65 -12.93
CA PHE A 507 15.79 -16.31 -12.60
C PHE A 507 15.08 -15.23 -13.41
N SER A 508 14.63 -15.53 -14.64
CA SER A 508 13.87 -14.58 -15.45
C SER A 508 12.52 -14.25 -14.78
N SER A 509 11.80 -15.27 -14.31
CA SER A 509 10.52 -15.13 -13.61
C SER A 509 10.70 -14.53 -12.22
N PHE A 510 11.79 -14.86 -11.51
CA PHE A 510 12.16 -14.20 -10.26
C PHE A 510 12.47 -12.71 -10.45
N SER A 511 13.28 -12.35 -11.46
CA SER A 511 13.65 -10.94 -11.73
C SER A 511 12.44 -10.08 -12.09
N LYS A 512 11.47 -10.65 -12.82
CA LYS A 512 10.19 -9.98 -13.13
C LYS A 512 9.34 -9.76 -11.87
N ARG A 513 9.23 -10.77 -11.01
CA ARG A 513 8.53 -10.65 -9.72
C ARG A 513 9.22 -9.65 -8.79
N GLU A 514 10.55 -9.60 -8.79
CA GLU A 514 11.31 -8.64 -7.99
C GLU A 514 11.15 -7.20 -8.52
N ARG A 515 11.17 -7.01 -9.85
CA ARG A 515 10.84 -5.71 -10.47
C ARG A 515 9.40 -5.28 -10.17
N GLN A 516 8.44 -6.21 -10.15
CA GLN A 516 7.06 -5.91 -9.75
C GLN A 516 6.94 -5.56 -8.27
N ARG A 517 7.64 -6.25 -7.36
CA ARG A 517 7.68 -5.86 -5.94
C ARG A 517 8.28 -4.48 -5.76
N LYS A 518 9.40 -4.18 -6.42
CA LYS A 518 10.00 -2.83 -6.40
C LYS A 518 9.04 -1.79 -6.95
N TYR A 519 8.37 -2.08 -8.07
CA TYR A 519 7.35 -1.19 -8.64
C TYR A 519 6.16 -0.97 -7.70
N LEU A 520 5.68 -2.00 -7.00
CA LEU A 520 4.59 -1.89 -6.03
C LEU A 520 5.01 -1.17 -4.75
N SER A 521 6.28 -1.30 -4.34
CA SER A 521 6.85 -0.61 -3.17
C SER A 521 7.09 0.89 -3.38
N LEU A 522 7.05 1.36 -4.63
CA LEU A 522 7.21 2.78 -4.94
C LEU A 522 5.96 3.59 -4.54
N SER A 523 6.21 4.82 -4.09
CA SER A 523 5.18 5.79 -3.71
C SER A 523 4.21 6.04 -4.89
N PRO A 524 2.92 6.35 -4.65
CA PRO A 524 1.98 6.69 -5.72
C PRO A 524 2.49 7.79 -6.66
N TRP A 525 3.25 8.74 -6.14
CA TRP A 525 3.87 9.83 -6.90
C TRP A 525 5.03 9.33 -7.78
N ASP A 526 5.87 8.43 -7.26
CA ASP A 526 6.97 7.84 -8.04
C ASP A 526 6.43 6.96 -9.19
N LYS A 527 5.30 6.27 -8.96
CA LYS A 527 4.61 5.51 -10.01
C LYS A 527 4.05 6.42 -11.09
N ALA A 528 3.50 7.58 -10.72
CA ALA A 528 3.03 8.59 -11.65
C ALA A 528 4.20 9.22 -12.45
N THR A 529 5.34 9.47 -11.82
CA THR A 529 6.53 9.98 -12.50
C THR A 529 7.14 8.93 -13.42
N LEU A 530 7.15 7.65 -13.04
CA LEU A 530 7.62 6.56 -13.90
C LEU A 530 6.67 6.28 -15.07
N SER A 531 5.35 6.41 -14.87
CA SER A 531 4.38 6.28 -15.95
C SER A 531 4.49 7.46 -16.92
N MET A 532 4.64 8.69 -16.40
CA MET A 532 4.92 9.88 -17.19
C MET A 532 6.25 9.74 -17.95
N GLY A 533 7.30 9.24 -17.28
CA GLY A 533 8.61 8.98 -17.87
C GLY A 533 8.55 7.96 -19.00
N ARG A 534 7.86 6.83 -18.81
CA ARG A 534 7.65 5.85 -19.90
C ARG A 534 6.84 6.42 -21.05
N LEU A 535 5.84 7.26 -20.77
CA LEU A 535 5.00 7.85 -21.81
C LEU A 535 5.79 8.87 -22.65
N VAL A 536 6.69 9.62 -22.01
CA VAL A 536 7.62 10.53 -22.69
C VAL A 536 8.68 9.74 -23.48
N LEU A 537 9.20 8.63 -22.95
CA LEU A 537 10.25 7.84 -23.63
C LEU A 537 9.70 6.90 -24.72
N SER A 538 8.46 6.41 -24.61
CA SER A 538 7.90 5.45 -25.58
C SER A 538 7.47 6.13 -26.88
N ASN A 539 7.01 7.38 -26.82
CA ASN A 539 6.49 8.08 -27.98
C ASN A 539 7.55 8.98 -28.64
N LYS A 540 7.80 8.78 -29.94
CA LYS A 540 8.76 9.58 -30.73
C LYS A 540 8.40 11.07 -30.73
N MET A 541 7.10 11.41 -30.73
CA MET A 541 6.65 12.81 -30.67
C MET A 541 6.87 13.44 -29.30
N ALA A 542 6.64 12.69 -28.22
CA ALA A 542 6.84 13.17 -26.86
C ALA A 542 8.33 13.45 -26.56
N ARG A 543 9.23 12.63 -27.10
CA ARG A 543 10.69 12.87 -27.03
C ARG A 543 11.09 14.18 -27.73
N THR A 544 10.55 14.44 -28.92
CA THR A 544 10.81 15.68 -29.65
C THR A 544 10.29 16.90 -28.90
N ILE A 545 9.07 16.83 -28.35
CA ILE A 545 8.48 17.92 -27.54
C ILE A 545 9.30 18.17 -26.28
N GLY A 546 9.71 17.10 -25.57
CA GLY A 546 10.56 17.19 -24.38
C GLY A 546 11.90 17.86 -24.69
N PHE A 547 12.54 17.49 -25.80
CA PHE A 547 13.79 18.12 -26.24
C PHE A 547 13.62 19.63 -26.46
N PHE A 548 12.61 20.06 -27.22
CA PHE A 548 12.35 21.49 -27.43
C PHE A 548 11.94 22.23 -26.15
N TYR A 549 11.20 21.58 -25.25
CA TYR A 549 10.84 22.14 -23.95
C TYR A 549 12.09 22.40 -23.09
N THR A 550 13.02 21.42 -23.02
CA THR A 550 14.28 21.61 -22.30
C THR A 550 15.13 22.72 -22.91
N LEU A 551 15.21 22.79 -24.25
CA LEU A 551 15.95 23.85 -24.96
C LEU A 551 15.34 25.23 -24.67
N PHE A 552 14.01 25.34 -24.71
CA PHE A 552 13.30 26.57 -24.36
C PHE A 552 13.56 27.00 -22.92
N LEU A 553 13.51 26.07 -21.97
CA LEU A 553 13.82 26.35 -20.57
C LEU A 553 15.27 26.85 -20.40
N HIS A 554 16.23 26.23 -21.09
CA HIS A 554 17.62 26.70 -21.07
C HIS A 554 17.73 28.12 -21.65
N CYS A 555 17.10 28.40 -22.80
CA CYS A 555 17.06 29.76 -23.35
C CYS A 555 16.43 30.77 -22.37
N LEU A 556 15.37 30.39 -21.66
CA LEU A 556 14.70 31.25 -20.69
C LEU A 556 15.59 31.53 -19.47
N VAL A 557 16.25 30.50 -18.94
CA VAL A 557 17.23 30.67 -17.85
C VAL A 557 18.39 31.56 -18.30
N PHE A 558 18.93 31.34 -19.49
CA PHE A 558 19.97 32.21 -20.06
C PHE A 558 19.49 33.66 -20.22
N LEU A 559 18.26 33.90 -20.65
CA LEU A 559 17.69 35.25 -20.75
C LEU A 559 17.52 35.92 -19.38
N VAL A 560 17.09 35.18 -18.36
CA VAL A 560 16.97 35.70 -16.99
C VAL A 560 18.34 36.02 -16.42
N LEU A 561 19.32 35.12 -16.57
CA LEU A 561 20.68 35.36 -16.13
C LEU A 561 21.34 36.52 -16.89
N TYR A 562 21.11 36.62 -18.20
CA TYR A 562 21.58 37.73 -19.01
C TYR A 562 20.96 39.06 -18.55
N LYS A 563 19.65 39.08 -18.24
CA LYS A 563 18.98 40.27 -17.71
C LYS A 563 19.48 40.67 -16.33
N LEU A 564 19.71 39.71 -15.45
CA LEU A 564 20.30 39.94 -14.12
C LEU A 564 21.72 40.51 -14.25
N ALA A 565 22.58 39.85 -15.03
CA ALA A 565 23.96 40.27 -15.27
C ALA A 565 24.03 41.66 -15.94
N TRP A 566 23.13 41.93 -16.90
CA TRP A 566 23.03 43.24 -17.54
C TRP A 566 22.59 44.31 -16.54
N SER A 567 21.56 44.06 -15.73
CA SER A 567 21.10 45.02 -14.71
C SER A 567 22.20 45.34 -13.71
N GLU A 568 22.92 44.31 -13.25
CA GLU A 568 24.03 44.46 -12.31
C GLU A 568 25.22 45.21 -12.95
N SER A 569 25.51 44.98 -14.23
CA SER A 569 26.54 45.72 -14.95
C SER A 569 26.21 47.21 -15.10
N VAL A 570 24.95 47.54 -15.42
CA VAL A 570 24.49 48.94 -15.54
C VAL A 570 24.54 49.65 -14.18
N GLU A 571 24.22 48.96 -13.10
CA GLU A 571 24.32 49.50 -11.74
C GLU A 571 25.78 49.77 -11.35
N ARG A 572 26.70 48.86 -11.67
CA ARG A 572 28.16 49.05 -11.48
C ARG A 572 28.70 50.20 -12.34
N ASP A 573 28.28 50.31 -13.60
CA ASP A 573 28.69 51.40 -14.49
C ASP A 573 28.14 52.77 -14.03
N CYS A 574 26.92 52.80 -13.48
CA CYS A 574 26.36 54.01 -12.88
C CYS A 574 27.11 54.40 -11.60
N ALA A 575 27.43 53.44 -10.73
CA ALA A 575 28.19 53.69 -9.51
C ALA A 575 29.62 54.20 -9.81
N THR A 576 30.30 53.59 -10.79
CA THR A 576 31.64 54.04 -11.22
C THR A 576 31.59 55.41 -11.89
N PHE A 577 30.56 55.71 -12.69
CA PHE A 577 30.36 57.04 -13.26
C PHE A 577 30.10 58.11 -12.18
N CYS A 578 29.26 57.80 -11.18
CA CYS A 578 29.01 58.67 -10.03
C CYS A 578 30.29 58.90 -9.21
N ALA A 579 31.06 57.85 -8.93
CA ALA A 579 32.33 57.94 -8.22
C ALA A 579 33.35 58.79 -8.99
N LYS A 580 33.46 58.61 -10.31
CA LYS A 580 34.33 59.43 -11.17
C LYS A 580 33.92 60.90 -11.17
N LYS A 581 32.63 61.18 -11.32
CA LYS A 581 32.11 62.55 -11.31
C LYS A 581 32.30 63.23 -9.94
N PHE A 582 32.17 62.46 -8.86
CA PHE A 582 32.46 62.94 -7.51
C PHE A 582 33.95 63.22 -7.32
N ALA A 583 34.84 62.34 -7.77
CA ALA A 583 36.29 62.55 -7.75
C ALA A 583 36.70 63.79 -8.57
N ASP A 584 36.14 63.95 -9.78
CA ASP A 584 36.37 65.13 -10.63
C ASP A 584 35.86 66.41 -9.95
N HIS A 585 34.71 66.36 -9.27
CA HIS A 585 34.19 67.48 -8.49
C HIS A 585 35.10 67.81 -7.29
N LEU A 586 35.57 66.80 -6.56
CA LEU A 586 36.46 66.97 -5.43
C LEU A 586 37.78 67.63 -5.87
N HIS A 587 38.38 67.14 -6.96
CA HIS A 587 39.60 67.70 -7.53
C HIS A 587 39.41 69.14 -8.03
N LYS A 588 38.24 69.45 -8.61
CA LYS A 588 37.97 70.79 -9.16
C LYS A 588 37.64 71.85 -8.10
N PHE A 589 37.04 71.44 -6.98
CA PHE A 589 36.53 72.39 -5.96
C PHE A 589 37.29 72.35 -4.63
N HIS A 590 38.01 71.27 -4.31
CA HIS A 590 38.69 71.10 -3.02
C HIS A 590 40.22 71.00 -3.09
N GLU A 591 40.83 71.04 -4.28
CA GLU A 591 42.30 71.00 -4.40
C GLU A 591 42.98 72.35 -4.12
N ASN A 592 42.21 73.45 -4.08
CA ASN A 592 42.73 74.78 -3.70
C ASN A 592 42.66 75.07 -2.19
N ASP A 593 42.04 74.20 -1.39
CA ASP A 593 42.03 74.36 0.08
C ASP A 593 43.14 73.51 0.69
N ASN A 594 44.30 74.16 0.81
CA ASN A 594 45.48 73.66 1.48
C ASN A 594 45.16 73.11 2.89
N GLY A 595 45.22 71.79 3.04
CA GLY A 595 46.07 71.16 4.06
C GLY A 595 45.56 70.93 5.48
N ALA A 596 44.26 71.02 5.80
CA ALA A 596 43.84 70.86 7.21
C ALA A 596 42.70 69.87 7.53
N ALA A 597 42.00 69.28 6.56
CA ALA A 597 40.77 68.53 6.87
C ALA A 597 40.52 67.24 6.05
N ALA A 598 41.58 66.57 5.58
CA ALA A 598 41.43 65.37 4.75
C ALA A 598 41.50 64.04 5.52
N GLY A 599 41.42 64.05 6.85
CA GLY A 599 41.58 62.84 7.68
C GLY A 599 40.30 62.02 7.89
N ASP A 600 39.12 62.64 7.88
CA ASP A 600 37.91 62.04 8.49
C ASP A 600 36.74 61.79 7.54
N LEU A 601 36.92 61.88 6.21
CA LEU A 601 35.81 61.74 5.26
C LEU A 601 35.73 60.38 4.52
N TRP A 602 36.44 59.35 5.00
CA TRP A 602 36.49 58.01 4.37
C TRP A 602 35.98 56.86 5.27
N GLN A 603 35.20 57.16 6.31
CA GLN A 603 34.35 56.18 7.02
C GLN A 603 32.87 56.51 6.76
#